data_AF-A0A6G4WHN5-F1
#
_entry.id   AF-A0A6G4WHN5-F1
#
_cell.length_a   1.000
_cell.length_b   1.000
_cell.length_c   1.000
_cell.angle_alpha   90.00
_cell.angle_beta   90.00
_cell.angle_gamma   90.00
#
_symmetry.space_group_name_H-M   'P 1'
#
loop_
_entity.id
_entity.type
_entity.pdbx_description
1 polymer ?
#
loop_
_entity_poly.entity_id
_entity_poly.type
_entity_poly.pdbx_seq_one_letter_code
_entity_poly.pdbx_strand_id
1 'polypeptide(L)'
;YQGIRPAPGYPAQPDHTEKITLFRLLEAEKDAGVSLTESMAMWPGSSVSGIYLSHLDSYYFGVGKVERDQVEDYAARKRMPVDEVERWLGPILNYVPANFAEAAE
;
A
#
# COMPACT_ATOMS: atom_id res chain seq x y z
N TYR A 1 -14.46 0.33 -20.38
CA TYR A 1 -13.26 0.86 -21.06
C TYR A 1 -12.13 -0.14 -20.89
N GLN A 2 -11.07 -0.06 -21.68
CA GLN A 2 -9.87 -0.90 -21.54
C GLN A 2 -8.96 -0.34 -20.44
N GLY A 3 -8.36 -1.22 -19.64
CA GLY A 3 -7.42 -0.87 -18.58
C GLY A 3 -8.07 -0.77 -17.19
N ILE A 4 -7.24 -0.57 -16.16
CA ILE A 4 -7.67 -0.45 -14.77
C ILE A 4 -7.03 0.76 -14.09
N ARG A 5 -7.64 1.17 -12.97
CA ARG A 5 -7.16 2.26 -12.13
C ARG A 5 -7.04 1.87 -10.64
N PRO A 6 -6.14 0.95 -10.25
CA PRO A 6 -6.01 0.52 -8.87
C PRO A 6 -5.45 1.63 -7.99
N ALA A 7 -5.88 1.64 -6.73
CA ALA A 7 -5.49 2.61 -5.72
C ALA A 7 -4.76 1.89 -4.57
N PRO A 8 -3.65 2.46 -4.04
CA PRO A 8 -2.98 1.90 -2.87
C PRO A 8 -3.90 1.76 -1.66
N GLY A 9 -3.88 0.58 -1.05
CA GLY A 9 -4.75 0.18 0.06
C GLY A 9 -5.92 -0.73 -0.34
N TYR A 10 -6.22 -0.84 -1.64
CA TYR A 10 -7.20 -1.82 -2.13
C TYR A 10 -6.59 -3.23 -2.24
N PRO A 11 -7.40 -4.30 -2.34
CA PRO A 11 -6.89 -5.67 -2.37
C PRO A 11 -5.84 -5.96 -3.46
N ALA A 12 -5.85 -5.24 -4.58
CA ALA A 12 -4.88 -5.38 -5.66
C ALA A 12 -3.47 -4.90 -5.29
N GLN A 13 -3.35 -3.99 -4.32
CA GLN A 13 -2.09 -3.53 -3.75
C GLN A 13 -2.41 -2.91 -2.36
N PRO A 14 -2.33 -3.71 -1.28
CA PRO A 14 -2.87 -3.33 0.03
C PRO A 14 -1.96 -2.40 0.84
N ASP A 15 -0.71 -2.20 0.45
CA ASP A 15 0.20 -1.29 1.16
C ASP A 15 -0.12 0.17 0.84
N HIS A 16 -0.73 0.84 1.82
CA HIS A 16 -1.14 2.24 1.75
C HIS A 16 0.01 3.24 1.54
N THR A 17 1.25 2.88 1.87
CA THR A 17 2.39 3.79 1.78
C THR A 17 2.82 4.08 0.35
N GLU A 18 2.37 3.29 -0.63
CA GLU A 18 2.59 3.59 -2.06
C GLU A 18 1.94 4.93 -2.49
N LYS A 19 0.99 5.47 -1.70
CA LYS A 19 0.51 6.84 -1.91
C LYS A 19 1.62 7.88 -1.79
N ILE A 20 2.65 7.66 -0.96
CA ILE A 20 3.79 8.57 -0.82
C ILE A 20 4.51 8.72 -2.15
N THR A 21 4.78 7.60 -2.83
CA THR A 21 5.40 7.59 -4.16
C THR A 21 4.54 8.35 -5.17
N LEU A 22 3.24 8.07 -5.20
CA LEU A 22 2.29 8.73 -6.10
C LEU A 22 2.22 10.25 -5.86
N PHE A 23 2.10 10.67 -4.60
CA PHE A 23 1.99 12.08 -4.23
C PHE A 23 3.27 12.86 -4.53
N ARG A 24 4.43 12.24 -4.30
CA ARG A 24 5.73 12.83 -4.68
C ARG A 24 5.88 12.98 -6.18
N LEU A 25 5.49 11.97 -6.97
CA LEU A 25 5.59 12.02 -8.43
C LEU A 25 4.68 13.07 -9.06
N LEU A 26 3.51 13.31 -8.45
CA LEU A 26 2.49 14.22 -8.97
C LEU A 26 2.54 15.63 -8.35
N GLU A 27 3.45 15.88 -7.41
CA GLU A 27 3.44 17.10 -6.57
C GLU A 27 2.05 17.39 -5.99
N ALA A 28 1.33 16.35 -5.55
CA ALA A 28 -0.13 16.40 -5.36
C ALA A 28 -0.62 17.46 -4.36
N GLU A 29 0.15 17.76 -3.31
CA GLU A 29 -0.21 18.80 -2.35
C GLU A 29 -0.16 20.20 -3.00
N LYS A 30 0.85 20.45 -3.82
CA LYS A 30 1.03 21.72 -4.53
C LYS A 30 0.02 21.87 -5.67
N ASP A 31 -0.16 20.82 -6.46
CA ASP A 31 -0.91 20.91 -7.73
C ASP A 31 -2.40 20.58 -7.57
N ALA A 32 -2.77 19.79 -6.56
CA ALA A 32 -4.17 19.39 -6.30
C ALA A 32 -4.69 19.79 -4.92
N GLY A 33 -3.84 20.33 -4.02
CA GLY A 33 -4.27 20.73 -2.67
C GLY A 33 -4.66 19.57 -1.76
N VAL A 34 -4.22 18.34 -2.07
CA VAL A 34 -4.51 17.13 -1.28
C VAL A 34 -3.25 16.69 -0.56
N SER A 35 -3.35 16.43 0.74
CA SER A 35 -2.25 15.93 1.58
C SER A 35 -2.51 14.50 2.08
N LEU A 36 -1.45 13.86 2.60
CA LEU A 36 -1.54 12.57 3.28
C LEU A 36 -1.40 12.77 4.78
N THR A 37 -2.29 12.15 5.56
CA THR A 37 -2.14 12.03 7.02
C THR A 37 -1.04 11.02 7.37
N GLU A 38 -0.64 10.95 8.64
CA GLU A 38 0.32 9.94 9.13
C GLU A 38 -0.14 8.49 8.86
N SER A 39 -1.45 8.25 8.81
CA SER A 39 -2.07 6.97 8.48
C SER A 39 -2.31 6.74 6.98
N MET A 40 -1.77 7.61 6.12
CA MET A 40 -1.94 7.57 4.65
C MET A 40 -3.40 7.72 4.17
N ALA A 41 -4.25 8.34 4.99
CA ALA A 41 -5.54 8.85 4.53
C ALA A 41 -5.31 10.16 3.76
N MET A 42 -6.18 10.44 2.78
CA MET A 42 -6.11 11.68 2.01
C MET A 42 -6.96 12.77 2.68
N TRP A 43 -6.44 14.01 2.68
CA TRP A 43 -7.16 15.19 3.16
C TRP A 43 -7.18 16.27 2.06
N PRO A 44 -8.35 16.83 1.69
CA PRO A 44 -9.70 16.56 2.21
C PRO A 44 -10.18 15.13 1.99
N GLY A 45 -11.10 14.64 2.84
CA GLY A 45 -11.58 13.25 2.77
C GLY A 45 -12.28 12.88 1.46
N SER A 46 -12.85 13.87 0.75
CA SER A 46 -13.45 13.71 -0.57
C SER A 46 -12.39 13.66 -1.68
N SER A 47 -11.42 12.74 -1.56
CA SER A 47 -10.28 12.58 -2.48
C SER A 47 -10.15 11.14 -2.97
N VAL A 48 -9.62 10.98 -4.18
CA VAL A 48 -9.29 9.68 -4.79
C VAL A 48 -7.94 9.78 -5.48
N SER A 49 -7.11 8.75 -5.37
CA SER A 49 -5.85 8.63 -6.09
C SER A 49 -5.60 7.19 -6.52
N GLY A 50 -4.76 6.97 -7.53
CA GLY A 50 -4.40 5.65 -8.03
C GLY A 50 -3.45 5.71 -9.22
N ILE A 51 -3.15 4.54 -9.78
CA ILE A 51 -2.34 4.39 -10.99
C ILE A 51 -3.22 3.99 -12.16
N TYR A 52 -2.83 4.32 -13.40
CA TYR A 52 -3.54 3.85 -14.60
C TYR A 52 -2.71 2.78 -15.31
N LEU A 53 -3.32 1.65 -15.63
CA LEU A 53 -2.72 0.56 -16.41
C LEU A 53 -3.54 0.34 -17.68
N SER A 54 -2.90 0.37 -18.84
CA SER A 54 -3.57 0.30 -20.16
C SER A 54 -3.55 -1.08 -20.81
N HIS A 55 -2.84 -2.05 -20.23
CA HIS A 55 -2.70 -3.39 -20.81
C HIS A 55 -4.08 -4.05 -20.99
N LEU A 56 -4.29 -4.72 -22.13
CA LEU A 56 -5.58 -5.34 -22.50
C LEU A 56 -6.04 -6.36 -21.45
N ASP A 57 -5.10 -7.18 -20.98
CA ASP A 57 -5.38 -8.22 -19.99
C ASP A 57 -5.27 -7.73 -18.54
N SER A 58 -5.21 -6.42 -18.30
CA SER A 58 -5.21 -5.93 -16.91
C SER A 58 -6.60 -6.06 -16.30
N TYR A 59 -6.66 -6.62 -15.09
CA TYR A 59 -7.89 -6.77 -14.32
C TYR A 59 -7.59 -6.61 -12.82
N TYR A 60 -8.63 -6.31 -12.05
CA TYR A 60 -8.52 -6.23 -10.60
C TYR A 60 -8.48 -7.64 -10.01
N PHE A 61 -7.44 -7.95 -9.25
CA PHE A 61 -7.34 -9.16 -8.42
C PHE A 61 -6.97 -8.77 -6.99
N GLY A 62 -7.17 -9.67 -6.03
CA GLY A 62 -6.66 -9.49 -4.67
C GLY A 62 -5.33 -10.22 -4.50
N VAL A 63 -4.34 -9.58 -3.86
CA VAL A 63 -3.04 -10.22 -3.55
C VAL A 63 -3.22 -11.46 -2.68
N GLY A 64 -4.22 -11.45 -1.79
CA GLY A 64 -4.45 -12.54 -0.85
C GLY A 64 -3.47 -12.50 0.32
N LYS A 65 -3.28 -13.64 0.97
CA LYS A 65 -2.36 -13.80 2.10
C LYS A 65 -0.91 -13.92 1.62
N VAL A 66 0.02 -13.29 2.32
CA VAL A 66 1.47 -13.29 2.01
C VAL A 66 2.28 -13.91 3.13
N GLU A 67 3.34 -14.60 2.74
CA GLU A 67 4.28 -15.27 3.64
C GLU A 67 5.44 -14.35 4.02
N ARG A 68 6.20 -14.76 5.04
CA ARG A 68 7.29 -13.97 5.63
C ARG A 68 8.42 -13.67 4.63
N ASP A 69 8.75 -14.62 3.77
CA ASP A 69 9.79 -14.44 2.74
C ASP A 69 9.45 -13.30 1.77
N GLN A 70 8.18 -13.18 1.37
CA GLN A 70 7.71 -12.07 0.53
C GLN A 70 7.76 -10.72 1.26
N VAL A 71 7.44 -10.71 2.56
CA VAL A 71 7.53 -9.51 3.40
C VAL A 71 8.98 -9.04 3.53
N GLU A 72 9.91 -9.95 3.79
CA GLU A 72 11.34 -9.64 3.92
C GLU A 72 11.93 -9.11 2.60
N ASP A 73 11.59 -9.72 1.47
CA ASP A 73 11.99 -9.23 0.14
C ASP A 73 11.40 -7.84 -0.17
N TYR A 74 10.12 -7.62 0.15
CA TYR A 74 9.46 -6.34 -0.06
C TYR A 74 10.05 -5.23 0.83
N ALA A 75 10.35 -5.53 2.09
CA ALA A 75 11.04 -4.65 3.03
C ALA A 75 12.40 -4.21 2.48
N ALA A 76 13.20 -5.16 1.97
CA ALA A 76 14.48 -4.86 1.34
C ALA A 76 14.33 -3.94 0.12
N ARG A 77 13.36 -4.21 -0.76
CA ARG A 77 13.09 -3.37 -1.95
C ARG A 77 12.64 -1.95 -1.59
N LYS A 78 11.83 -1.81 -0.53
CA LYS A 78 11.38 -0.50 -0.03
C LYS A 78 12.40 0.22 0.84
N ARG A 79 13.46 -0.48 1.28
CA ARG A 79 14.40 0.00 2.31
C ARG A 79 13.66 0.39 3.59
N MET A 80 12.70 -0.43 3.96
CA MET A 80 11.85 -0.27 5.13
C MET A 80 12.17 -1.40 6.12
N PRO A 81 12.19 -1.14 7.43
CA PRO A 81 12.27 -2.20 8.44
C PRO A 81 11.15 -3.24 8.27
N VAL A 82 11.45 -4.51 8.54
CA VAL A 82 10.49 -5.62 8.36
C VAL A 82 9.25 -5.42 9.23
N ASP A 83 9.42 -5.00 10.48
CA ASP A 83 8.34 -4.69 11.42
C ASP A 83 7.43 -3.55 10.94
N GLU A 84 7.98 -2.56 10.25
CA GLU A 84 7.18 -1.50 9.64
C GLU A 84 6.36 -2.01 8.44
N VAL A 85 6.93 -2.88 7.60
CA VAL A 85 6.17 -3.53 6.52
C VAL A 85 5.07 -4.42 7.09
N GLU A 86 5.37 -5.20 8.12
CA GLU A 86 4.39 -6.04 8.82
C GLU A 86 3.24 -5.21 9.40
N ARG A 87 3.53 -4.02 9.94
CA ARG A 87 2.50 -3.09 10.40
C ARG A 87 1.57 -2.65 9.28
N TRP A 88 2.12 -2.27 8.12
CA TRP A 88 1.31 -1.80 6.98
C TRP A 88 0.56 -2.93 6.26
N LEU A 89 1.13 -4.13 6.21
CA LEU A 89 0.55 -5.31 5.56
C LEU A 89 -0.21 -6.23 6.51
N GLY A 90 -0.34 -5.88 7.80
CA GLY A 90 -0.96 -6.70 8.84
C GLY A 90 -2.21 -7.49 8.43
N PRO A 91 -3.21 -6.88 7.76
CA PRO A 91 -4.42 -7.58 7.32
C PRO A 91 -4.17 -8.79 6.39
N ILE A 92 -3.07 -8.78 5.64
CA ILE A 92 -2.75 -9.80 4.64
C ILE A 92 -1.61 -10.74 5.03
N LEU A 93 -1.02 -10.60 6.22
CA LEU A 93 -0.01 -11.56 6.69
C LEU A 93 -0.64 -12.94 6.91
N ASN A 94 0.08 -13.99 6.50
CA ASN A 94 -0.27 -15.40 6.75
C ASN A 94 0.46 -16.03 7.94
N TYR A 95 1.08 -15.19 8.77
CA TYR A 95 1.83 -15.59 9.96
C TYR A 95 1.64 -14.53 11.05
N VAL A 96 2.08 -14.85 12.27
CA VAL A 96 2.07 -13.90 13.38
C VAL A 96 3.47 -13.28 13.51
N PRO A 97 3.64 -11.98 13.28
CA PRO A 97 4.88 -11.27 13.59
C PRO A 97 5.33 -11.46 15.04
N ALA A 98 6.63 -11.59 15.26
CA ALA A 98 7.21 -11.86 16.58
C ALA A 98 6.81 -10.78 17.62
N ASN A 99 6.81 -9.51 17.21
CA ASN A 99 6.46 -8.39 18.08
C ASN A 99 5.00 -8.44 18.58
N PHE A 100 4.09 -9.09 17.83
CA PHE A 100 2.71 -9.28 18.29
C PHE A 100 2.56 -10.49 19.20
N ALA A 101 3.42 -11.51 19.05
CA ALA A 101 3.44 -12.66 19.95
C ALA A 101 3.90 -12.24 21.36
N GLU A 102 4.94 -11.41 21.45
CA GLU A 102 5.45 -10.89 22.73
C GLU A 102 4.46 -9.98 23.47
N ALA A 103 3.61 -9.24 22.75
CA ALA A 103 2.58 -8.39 23.35
C ALA A 103 1.34 -9.15 23.83
N ALA A 104 1.21 -10.43 23.45
CA ALA A 104 0.08 -11.29 23.82
C ALA A 104 0.39 -12.20 25.04
N GLU A 105 1.64 -12.24 25.50
CA GLU A 105 2.08 -12.85 26.76
C GLU A 105 2.03 -11.84 27.91
#